data_AF-A0AAQ3Q951-F1
#
_entry.id   AF-A0AAQ3Q951-F1
#
_cell.length_a   1.000
_cell.length_b   1.000
_cell.length_c   1.000
_cell.angle_alpha   90.00
_cell.angle_beta   90.00
_cell.angle_gamma   90.00
#
_symmetry.space_group_name_H-M   'P 1'
#
loop_
_entity.id
_entity.type
_entity.pdbx_description
1 polymer ?
#
loop_
_entity_poly.entity_id
_entity_poly.type
_entity_poly.pdbx_seq_one_letter_code
_entity_poly.pdbx_strand_id
1 'polypeptide(L)'
;MIVKDEYPFSCVDGEGFRDFCATGMPRFQIPSRQTVSRDCYELYVAERLNLKKLLQLECQPRLQRFKTCVEKEKIESKALLRLDVPTRWNSTYQTLEVALRFERAFERCHEEDPCFERDLLEGDGRGRPIDFDWVILKGLVQMLQIFYRVTLTVSGTISTTSNVYLHDISEIAALLNEWVFDRSLCPEFREMVVKMKEK
;
A
#
# COMPACT_ATOMS: atom_id res chain seq x y z
N MET A 1 3.58 -5.80 22.57
CA MET A 1 3.40 -7.24 22.41
C MET A 1 2.27 -7.55 21.44
N ILE A 2 0.99 -7.34 21.77
CA ILE A 2 -0.12 -7.68 20.85
C ILE A 2 -0.07 -6.89 19.53
N VAL A 3 -0.02 -5.56 19.59
CA VAL A 3 0.04 -4.71 18.39
C VAL A 3 1.41 -4.76 17.71
N LYS A 4 2.49 -4.78 18.50
CA LYS A 4 3.87 -4.76 17.99
C LYS A 4 4.28 -6.06 17.29
N ASP A 5 3.78 -7.18 17.78
CA ASP A 5 4.14 -8.53 17.32
C ASP A 5 2.97 -9.17 16.53
N GLU A 6 1.98 -8.37 16.13
CA GLU A 6 0.82 -8.75 15.30
C GLU A 6 0.00 -9.97 15.80
N TYR A 7 -0.04 -10.19 17.11
CA TYR A 7 -0.83 -11.30 17.66
C TYR A 7 -2.35 -11.04 17.58
N PRO A 8 -3.17 -12.08 17.38
CA PRO A 8 -4.62 -11.97 17.50
C PRO A 8 -5.02 -11.43 18.88
N PHE A 9 -6.01 -10.53 18.96
CA PHE A 9 -6.50 -10.02 20.26
C PHE A 9 -7.01 -11.12 21.19
N SER A 10 -7.39 -12.28 20.65
CA SER A 10 -7.76 -13.47 21.43
C SER A 10 -6.60 -14.10 22.20
N CYS A 11 -5.35 -13.68 21.99
CA CYS A 11 -4.21 -14.18 22.76
C CYS A 11 -4.38 -13.93 24.27
N VAL A 12 -5.12 -12.88 24.66
CA VAL A 12 -5.43 -12.57 26.07
C VAL A 12 -6.37 -13.59 26.73
N ASP A 13 -7.04 -14.42 25.93
CA ASP A 13 -7.90 -15.50 26.42
C ASP A 13 -7.14 -16.82 26.59
N GLY A 14 -5.90 -16.91 26.09
CA GLY A 14 -5.09 -18.13 26.21
C GLY A 14 -4.60 -18.37 27.63
N GLU A 15 -4.77 -19.59 28.12
CA GLU A 15 -4.37 -20.00 29.48
C GLU A 15 -2.89 -19.70 29.76
N GLY A 16 -1.98 -20.10 28.87
CA GLY A 16 -0.55 -19.83 29.05
C GLY A 16 -0.19 -18.35 29.13
N PHE A 17 -0.91 -17.48 28.40
CA PHE A 17 -0.71 -16.03 28.52
C PHE A 17 -1.23 -15.51 29.86
N ARG A 18 -2.35 -16.04 30.34
CA ARG A 18 -2.93 -15.68 31.63
C ARG A 18 -2.06 -16.12 32.80
N ASP A 19 -1.54 -17.35 32.75
CA ASP A 19 -0.62 -17.89 33.76
C ASP A 19 0.68 -17.11 33.79
N PHE A 20 1.22 -16.76 32.61
CA PHE A 20 2.39 -15.91 32.50
C PHE A 20 2.16 -14.54 33.16
N CYS A 21 1.06 -13.87 32.83
CA CYS A 21 0.69 -12.58 33.42
C CYS A 21 0.43 -12.69 34.94
N ALA A 22 -0.23 -13.75 35.40
CA ALA A 22 -0.50 -14.00 36.81
C ALA A 22 0.79 -14.24 37.60
N THR A 23 1.77 -14.91 37.00
CA THR A 23 3.08 -15.17 37.63
C THR A 23 3.95 -13.92 37.66
N GLY A 24 4.02 -13.19 36.54
CA GLY A 24 4.87 -12.00 36.42
C GLY A 24 4.31 -10.77 37.15
N MET A 25 2.98 -10.57 37.09
CA MET A 25 2.31 -9.44 37.72
C MET A 25 0.91 -9.85 38.24
N PRO A 26 0.82 -10.49 39.42
CA PRO A 26 -0.44 -11.05 39.95
C PRO A 26 -1.58 -10.05 40.12
N ARG A 27 -1.27 -8.75 40.25
CA ARG A 27 -2.25 -7.67 40.39
C ARG A 27 -2.77 -7.14 39.05
N PHE A 28 -2.17 -7.54 37.94
CA PHE A 28 -2.58 -7.10 36.63
C PHE A 28 -3.84 -7.88 36.21
N GLN A 29 -4.97 -7.16 36.09
CA GLN A 29 -6.18 -7.74 35.55
C GLN A 29 -6.14 -7.73 34.04
N ILE A 30 -6.13 -8.93 33.46
CA ILE A 30 -6.05 -9.09 32.01
C ILE A 30 -7.39 -8.62 31.42
N PRO A 31 -7.39 -7.58 30.59
CA PRO A 31 -8.61 -7.09 29.95
C PRO A 31 -9.17 -8.14 28.99
N SER A 32 -10.48 -8.10 28.78
CA SER A 32 -11.12 -8.99 27.79
C SER A 32 -10.63 -8.66 26.37
N ARG A 33 -10.67 -9.63 25.46
CA ARG A 33 -10.39 -9.39 24.02
C ARG A 33 -11.21 -8.24 23.43
N GLN A 34 -12.44 -8.03 23.91
CA GLN A 34 -13.30 -6.94 23.46
C GLN A 34 -12.77 -5.59 23.94
N THR A 35 -12.35 -5.51 25.20
CA THR A 35 -11.72 -4.33 25.78
C THR A 35 -10.44 -3.98 25.03
N VAL A 36 -9.55 -4.96 24.83
CA VAL A 36 -8.30 -4.77 24.08
C VAL A 36 -8.57 -4.30 22.66
N SER A 37 -9.54 -4.91 21.97
CA SER A 37 -9.92 -4.52 20.60
C SER A 37 -10.46 -3.09 20.54
N ARG A 38 -11.31 -2.69 21.48
CA ARG A 38 -11.88 -1.34 21.54
C ARG A 38 -10.79 -0.31 21.80
N ASP A 39 -9.98 -0.53 22.83
CA ASP A 39 -8.94 0.43 23.25
C ASP A 39 -7.88 0.59 22.13
N CYS A 40 -7.53 -0.49 21.43
CA CYS A 40 -6.67 -0.44 20.25
C CYS A 40 -7.31 0.32 19.08
N TYR A 41 -8.62 0.16 18.85
CA TYR A 41 -9.34 0.90 17.83
C TYR A 41 -9.42 2.40 18.17
N GLU A 42 -9.64 2.76 19.43
CA GLU A 42 -9.65 4.15 19.89
C GLU A 42 -8.27 4.82 19.71
N LEU A 43 -7.19 4.11 20.07
CA LEU A 43 -5.82 4.55 19.78
C LEU A 43 -5.58 4.75 18.28
N TYR A 44 -6.04 3.81 17.44
CA TYR A 44 -5.97 3.97 15.98
C TYR A 44 -6.75 5.19 15.50
N VAL A 45 -7.96 5.42 16.00
CA VAL A 45 -8.78 6.57 15.60
C VAL A 45 -8.12 7.88 16.03
N ALA A 46 -7.58 7.95 17.25
CA ALA A 46 -6.87 9.12 17.76
C ALA A 46 -5.61 9.40 16.93
N GLU A 47 -4.80 8.38 16.66
CA GLU A 47 -3.59 8.54 15.86
C GLU A 47 -3.91 8.85 14.39
N ARG A 48 -4.97 8.28 13.84
CA ARG A 48 -5.49 8.65 12.52
C ARG A 48 -5.93 10.11 12.48
N LEU A 49 -6.52 10.64 13.55
CA LEU A 49 -6.89 12.05 13.64
C LEU A 49 -5.64 12.94 13.78
N ASN A 50 -4.64 12.53 14.56
CA ASN A 50 -3.35 13.23 14.66
C ASN A 50 -2.61 13.24 13.31
N LEU A 51 -2.54 12.11 12.62
CA LEU A 51 -1.97 11.99 11.29
C LEU A 51 -2.77 12.81 10.29
N LYS A 52 -4.11 12.76 10.32
CA LYS A 52 -4.93 13.66 9.51
C LYS A 52 -4.64 15.12 9.82
N LYS A 53 -4.45 15.50 11.09
CA LYS A 53 -4.16 16.88 11.49
C LYS A 53 -2.75 17.33 11.07
N LEU A 54 -1.76 16.43 11.17
CA LEU A 54 -0.40 16.63 10.65
C LEU A 54 -0.39 16.78 9.13
N LEU A 55 -1.19 15.98 8.42
CA LEU A 55 -1.36 16.04 6.97
C LEU A 55 -2.32 17.18 6.53
N GLN A 56 -3.17 17.67 7.44
CA GLN A 56 -4.01 18.88 7.33
C GLN A 56 -3.27 20.14 7.80
N LEU A 57 -1.94 20.09 7.96
CA LEU A 57 -1.16 21.31 7.76
C LEU A 57 -1.30 21.70 6.28
N GLU A 58 -2.39 22.40 6.00
CA GLU A 58 -2.80 23.02 4.75
C GLU A 58 -1.87 24.19 4.36
N CYS A 59 -0.55 24.01 4.51
CA CYS A 59 0.45 24.97 4.08
C CYS A 59 1.53 24.27 3.25
N GLN A 60 1.11 23.65 2.14
CA GLN A 60 1.93 23.70 0.95
C GLN A 60 1.13 24.37 -0.18
N PRO A 61 1.56 25.55 -0.66
CA PRO A 61 1.11 26.08 -1.95
C PRO A 61 1.15 25.00 -3.04
N ARG A 62 2.15 24.10 -2.98
CA ARG A 62 2.33 22.95 -3.87
C ARG A 62 1.16 21.95 -3.84
N LEU A 63 0.69 21.53 -2.65
CA LEU A 63 -0.40 20.56 -2.52
C LEU A 63 -1.73 21.13 -3.02
N GLN A 64 -2.00 22.41 -2.74
CA GLN A 64 -3.21 23.07 -3.23
C GLN A 64 -3.17 23.26 -4.74
N ARG A 65 -2.03 23.65 -5.33
CA ARG A 65 -1.86 23.76 -6.78
C ARG A 65 -2.03 22.41 -7.48
N PHE A 66 -1.47 21.35 -6.90
CA PHE A 66 -1.65 19.99 -7.42
C PHE A 66 -3.12 19.55 -7.37
N LYS A 67 -3.84 19.82 -6.27
CA LYS A 67 -5.30 19.58 -6.20
C LYS A 67 -6.06 20.32 -7.31
N THR A 68 -5.71 21.57 -7.60
CA THR A 68 -6.31 22.32 -8.73
C THR A 68 -6.02 21.66 -10.08
N CYS A 69 -4.81 21.16 -10.33
CA CYS A 69 -4.49 20.40 -11.56
C CYS A 69 -5.34 19.11 -11.66
N VAL A 70 -5.51 18.40 -10.55
CA VAL A 70 -6.32 17.16 -10.45
C VAL A 70 -7.79 17.42 -10.75
N GLU A 71 -8.35 18.51 -10.21
CA GLU A 71 -9.73 18.93 -10.48
C GLU A 71 -9.95 19.31 -11.95
N LYS A 72 -9.00 20.03 -12.56
CA LYS A 72 -9.03 20.40 -13.99
C LYS A 72 -8.98 19.19 -14.92
N GLU A 73 -8.21 18.16 -14.56
CA GLU A 73 -8.14 16.90 -15.29
C GLU A 73 -9.34 15.97 -15.05
N LYS A 74 -10.31 16.38 -14.22
CA LYS A 74 -11.49 15.60 -13.84
C LYS A 74 -11.14 14.22 -13.29
N ILE A 75 -9.99 14.10 -12.63
CA ILE A 75 -9.56 12.84 -12.03
C ILE A 75 -10.40 12.64 -10.76
N GLU A 76 -11.27 11.62 -10.75
CA GLU A 76 -12.08 11.27 -9.58
C GLU A 76 -11.17 10.76 -8.44
N SER A 77 -10.70 11.69 -7.60
CA SER A 77 -9.78 11.43 -6.50
C SER A 77 -10.51 11.37 -5.15
N LYS A 78 -11.54 10.52 -5.04
CA LYS A 78 -12.05 10.12 -3.70
C LYS A 78 -11.09 9.16 -2.98
N ALA A 79 -10.10 8.62 -3.69
CA ALA A 79 -9.02 7.83 -3.12
C ALA A 79 -7.90 8.77 -2.64
N LEU A 80 -7.99 9.26 -1.40
CA LEU A 80 -6.79 9.66 -0.67
C LEU A 80 -5.81 8.49 -0.74
N LEU A 81 -4.57 8.73 -1.16
CA LEU A 81 -3.48 7.75 -1.13
C LEU A 81 -3.50 7.07 0.24
N ARG A 82 -4.00 5.83 0.30
CA ARG A 82 -4.03 5.09 1.56
C ARG A 82 -2.59 4.85 1.94
N LEU A 83 -2.25 5.13 3.20
CA LEU A 83 -0.91 4.91 3.73
C LEU A 83 -0.47 3.48 3.40
N ASP A 84 0.69 3.36 2.74
CA ASP A 84 1.24 2.06 2.37
C ASP A 84 1.44 1.22 3.64
N VAL A 85 0.95 -0.02 3.62
CA VAL A 85 1.23 -1.01 4.67
C VAL A 85 2.34 -1.89 4.11
N PRO A 86 3.60 -1.72 4.55
CA PRO A 86 4.78 -2.36 3.91
C PRO A 86 4.71 -3.89 3.85
N THR A 87 3.88 -4.50 4.69
CA THR A 87 3.72 -5.96 4.79
C THR A 87 2.61 -6.52 3.90
N ARG A 88 1.86 -5.67 3.16
CA ARG A 88 0.72 -6.10 2.33
C ARG A 88 0.76 -5.42 0.96
N TRP A 89 1.33 -6.11 -0.02
CA TRP A 89 1.40 -5.66 -1.41
C TRP A 89 0.03 -5.28 -2.04
N ASN A 90 -1.10 -5.71 -1.45
CA ASN A 90 -2.46 -5.25 -1.81
C ASN A 90 -2.66 -3.74 -1.61
N SER A 91 -2.16 -3.14 -0.51
CA SER A 91 -2.25 -1.69 -0.31
C SER A 91 -1.33 -0.96 -1.29
N THR A 92 -0.16 -1.52 -1.55
CA THR A 92 0.80 -1.00 -2.53
C THR A 92 0.18 -0.97 -3.93
N TYR A 93 -0.46 -2.06 -4.38
CA TYR A 93 -1.21 -2.09 -5.65
C TYR A 93 -2.23 -0.95 -5.75
N GLN A 94 -3.12 -0.85 -4.76
CA GLN A 94 -4.19 0.15 -4.76
C GLN A 94 -3.63 1.58 -4.78
N THR A 95 -2.53 1.83 -4.07
CA THR A 95 -1.87 3.13 -4.05
C THR A 95 -1.23 3.44 -5.40
N LEU A 96 -0.54 2.49 -6.02
CA LEU A 96 0.10 2.68 -7.33
C LEU A 96 -0.92 2.81 -8.47
N GLU A 97 -2.03 2.07 -8.42
CA GLU A 97 -3.14 2.18 -9.38
C GLU A 97 -3.77 3.58 -9.34
N VAL A 98 -3.91 4.17 -8.15
CA VAL A 98 -4.35 5.56 -8.00
C VAL A 98 -3.25 6.52 -8.46
N ALA A 99 -1.98 6.25 -8.15
CA ALA A 99 -0.85 7.07 -8.57
C ALA A 99 -0.77 7.23 -10.10
N LEU A 100 -1.04 6.17 -10.86
CA LEU A 100 -1.09 6.23 -12.33
C LEU A 100 -2.09 7.25 -12.86
N ARG A 101 -3.21 7.48 -12.17
CA ARG A 101 -4.21 8.46 -12.61
C ARG A 101 -3.69 9.89 -12.55
N PHE A 102 -2.62 10.13 -11.78
CA PHE A 102 -2.02 11.44 -11.62
C PHE A 102 -0.94 11.77 -12.67
N GLU A 103 -0.56 10.85 -13.57
CA GLU A 103 0.42 11.11 -14.64
C GLU A 103 0.12 12.43 -15.39
N ARG A 104 -1.14 12.57 -15.84
CA ARG A 104 -1.63 13.76 -16.54
C ARG A 104 -1.72 15.00 -15.66
N ALA A 105 -1.90 14.83 -14.35
CA ALA A 105 -1.88 15.95 -13.41
C ALA A 105 -0.46 16.50 -13.20
N PHE A 106 0.55 15.63 -13.18
CA PHE A 106 1.96 16.04 -13.15
C PHE A 106 2.39 16.74 -14.46
N GLU A 107 1.91 16.26 -15.61
CA GLU A 107 2.08 16.95 -16.90
C GLU A 107 1.55 18.38 -16.87
N ARG A 108 0.26 18.54 -16.52
CA ARG A 108 -0.39 19.85 -16.49
C ARG A 108 0.25 20.80 -15.47
N CYS A 109 0.61 20.31 -14.30
CA CYS A 109 1.24 21.15 -13.28
C CYS A 109 2.62 21.66 -13.72
N HIS A 110 3.38 20.88 -14.50
CA HIS A 110 4.63 21.35 -15.10
C HIS A 110 4.38 22.43 -16.17
N GLU A 111 3.36 22.27 -17.02
CA GLU A 111 3.01 23.27 -18.04
C GLU A 111 2.50 24.59 -17.44
N GLU A 112 1.70 24.52 -16.38
CA GLU A 112 1.06 25.69 -15.75
C GLU A 112 1.97 26.41 -14.74
N ASP A 113 3.04 25.77 -14.27
CA ASP A 113 3.92 26.32 -13.23
C ASP A 113 5.41 26.06 -13.48
N PRO A 114 6.14 27.05 -14.04
CA PRO A 114 7.58 26.95 -14.24
C PRO A 114 8.40 26.76 -12.94
N CYS A 115 7.80 27.02 -11.77
CA CYS A 115 8.43 26.76 -10.47
C CYS A 115 8.19 25.33 -9.95
N PHE A 116 7.23 24.60 -10.52
CA PHE A 116 6.84 23.26 -10.06
C PHE A 116 8.00 22.28 -10.02
N GLU A 117 8.84 22.29 -11.06
CA GLU A 117 10.01 21.42 -11.13
C GLU A 117 11.04 21.76 -10.04
N ARG A 118 11.27 23.05 -9.80
CA ARG A 118 12.20 23.53 -8.79
C ARG A 118 11.74 23.15 -7.38
N ASP A 119 10.45 23.31 -7.11
CA ASP A 119 9.82 22.95 -5.85
C ASP A 119 9.91 21.43 -5.57
N LEU A 120 9.88 20.59 -6.60
CA LEU A 120 10.05 19.14 -6.50
C LEU A 120 11.50 18.69 -6.32
N LEU A 121 12.46 19.56 -6.59
CA LEU A 121 13.90 19.33 -6.43
C LEU A 121 14.46 19.87 -5.10
N GLU A 122 13.65 20.57 -4.30
CA GLU A 122 14.08 21.03 -2.97
C GLU A 122 14.28 19.84 -2.00
N GLY A 123 15.38 19.86 -1.24
CA GLY A 123 15.68 18.84 -0.23
C GLY A 123 16.19 17.52 -0.82
N ASP A 124 15.53 16.42 -0.48
CA ASP A 124 15.77 15.06 -1.03
C ASP A 124 14.91 14.75 -2.27
N GLY A 125 14.20 15.78 -2.78
CA GLY A 125 13.31 15.66 -3.93
C GLY A 125 14.05 15.25 -5.21
N ARG A 126 13.54 14.21 -5.88
CA ARG A 126 14.08 13.70 -7.15
C ARG A 126 13.51 14.41 -8.39
N GLY A 127 12.75 15.48 -8.21
CA GLY A 127 12.02 16.14 -9.30
C GLY A 127 10.74 15.39 -9.69
N ARG A 128 10.15 15.80 -10.80
CA ARG A 128 8.96 15.15 -11.36
C ARG A 128 9.30 13.75 -11.88
N PRO A 129 8.38 12.76 -11.78
CA PRO A 129 8.54 11.49 -12.47
C PRO A 129 8.65 11.67 -13.99
N ILE A 130 9.71 11.11 -14.58
CA ILE A 130 9.95 11.15 -16.02
C ILE A 130 9.15 10.07 -16.75
N ASP A 131 9.03 10.16 -18.07
CA ASP A 131 8.28 9.19 -18.89
C ASP A 131 8.67 7.73 -18.61
N PHE A 132 9.96 7.50 -18.36
CA PHE A 132 10.47 6.18 -18.00
C PHE A 132 9.93 5.67 -16.66
N ASP A 133 9.75 6.53 -15.65
CA ASP A 133 9.17 6.15 -14.36
C ASP A 133 7.72 5.70 -14.52
N TRP A 134 6.96 6.36 -15.41
CA TRP A 134 5.59 5.99 -15.71
C TRP A 134 5.49 4.66 -16.45
N VAL A 135 6.44 4.36 -17.35
CA VAL A 135 6.54 3.04 -18.00
C VAL A 135 6.76 1.94 -16.96
N ILE A 136 7.70 2.14 -16.03
CA ILE A 136 7.95 1.19 -14.94
C ILE A 136 6.71 1.03 -14.05
N LEU A 137 6.09 2.15 -13.65
CA LEU A 137 4.92 2.16 -12.79
C LEU A 137 3.75 1.40 -13.42
N LYS A 138 3.51 1.57 -14.73
CA LYS A 138 2.49 0.83 -15.50
C LYS A 138 2.76 -0.67 -15.47
N GLY A 139 4.00 -1.09 -15.71
CA GLY A 139 4.39 -2.50 -15.64
C GLY A 139 4.21 -3.10 -14.24
N LEU A 140 4.62 -2.37 -13.20
CA LEU A 140 4.46 -2.78 -11.80
C LEU A 140 2.99 -2.92 -11.40
N VAL A 141 2.13 -1.97 -11.79
CA VAL A 141 0.70 -2.03 -11.51
C VAL A 141 0.03 -3.21 -12.22
N GLN A 142 0.37 -3.45 -13.49
CA GLN A 142 -0.14 -4.62 -14.22
C GLN A 142 0.22 -5.93 -13.53
N MET A 143 1.47 -6.06 -13.07
CA MET A 143 1.90 -7.21 -12.28
C MET A 143 1.08 -7.37 -11.01
N LEU A 144 1.04 -6.32 -10.18
CA LEU A 144 0.38 -6.37 -8.89
C LEU A 144 -1.14 -6.57 -9.01
N GLN A 145 -1.76 -6.13 -10.11
CA GLN A 145 -3.18 -6.33 -10.39
C GLN A 145 -3.55 -7.81 -10.44
N ILE A 146 -2.72 -8.64 -11.08
CA ILE A 146 -2.99 -10.07 -11.22
C ILE A 146 -2.94 -10.74 -9.85
N PHE A 147 -1.87 -10.48 -9.09
CA PHE A 147 -1.77 -10.99 -7.72
C PHE A 147 -2.96 -10.54 -6.87
N TYR A 148 -3.38 -9.27 -6.99
CA TYR A 148 -4.49 -8.68 -6.25
C TYR A 148 -5.80 -9.42 -6.54
N ARG A 149 -6.09 -9.66 -7.82
CA ARG A 149 -7.25 -10.43 -8.28
C ARG A 149 -7.26 -11.83 -7.65
N VAL A 150 -6.15 -12.57 -7.77
CA VAL A 150 -6.02 -13.92 -7.18
C VAL A 150 -6.25 -13.90 -5.68
N THR A 151 -5.68 -12.92 -4.98
CA THR A 151 -5.79 -12.83 -3.52
C THR A 151 -7.20 -12.50 -3.05
N LEU A 152 -7.92 -11.64 -3.77
CA LEU A 152 -9.33 -11.40 -3.50
C LEU A 152 -10.17 -12.66 -3.71
N THR A 153 -9.93 -13.39 -4.80
CA THR A 153 -10.62 -14.65 -5.07
C THR A 153 -10.36 -15.66 -3.96
N VAL A 154 -9.09 -15.87 -3.58
CA VAL A 154 -8.71 -16.79 -2.48
C VAL A 154 -9.36 -16.36 -1.17
N SER A 155 -9.26 -15.07 -0.81
CA SER A 155 -9.77 -14.54 0.47
C SER A 155 -11.31 -14.54 0.56
N GLY A 156 -12.00 -14.53 -0.58
CA GLY A 156 -13.46 -14.53 -0.66
C GLY A 156 -14.09 -15.93 -0.70
N THR A 157 -13.31 -17.00 -0.87
CA THR A 157 -13.84 -18.36 -0.94
C THR A 157 -13.71 -19.10 0.39
N ILE A 158 -14.77 -19.83 0.74
CA ILE A 158 -14.81 -20.69 1.94
C ILE A 158 -14.34 -22.12 1.61
N SER A 159 -14.21 -22.44 0.31
CA SER A 159 -13.83 -23.75 -0.21
C SER A 159 -12.62 -23.64 -1.14
N THR A 160 -11.51 -24.28 -0.76
CA THR A 160 -10.28 -24.32 -1.54
C THR A 160 -10.39 -25.36 -2.65
N THR A 161 -10.91 -24.99 -3.81
CA THR A 161 -10.86 -25.84 -5.01
C THR A 161 -9.67 -25.45 -5.88
N SER A 162 -8.56 -26.17 -5.75
CA SER A 162 -7.29 -25.94 -6.48
C SER A 162 -7.45 -25.80 -8.00
N ASN A 163 -8.50 -26.39 -8.57
CA ASN A 163 -8.88 -26.27 -9.97
C ASN A 163 -9.33 -24.87 -10.41
N VAL A 164 -9.77 -24.00 -9.48
CA VAL A 164 -10.12 -22.60 -9.79
C VAL A 164 -8.86 -21.74 -9.93
N TYR A 165 -7.86 -22.00 -9.10
CA TYR A 165 -6.64 -21.19 -9.02
C TYR A 165 -5.56 -21.61 -10.02
N LEU A 166 -5.66 -22.81 -10.60
CA LEU A 166 -4.66 -23.32 -11.54
C LEU A 166 -4.50 -22.42 -12.77
N HIS A 167 -5.61 -21.87 -13.29
CA HIS A 167 -5.58 -20.95 -14.43
C HIS A 167 -4.86 -19.65 -14.05
N ASP A 168 -5.22 -19.05 -12.91
CA ASP A 168 -4.60 -17.83 -12.40
C ASP A 168 -3.10 -18.02 -12.12
N ILE A 169 -2.70 -19.14 -11.52
CA ILE A 169 -1.28 -19.48 -11.27
C ILE A 169 -0.52 -19.65 -12.59
N SER A 170 -1.14 -20.28 -13.59
CA SER A 170 -0.53 -20.45 -14.92
C SER A 170 -0.37 -19.12 -15.65
N GLU A 171 -1.35 -18.21 -15.53
CA GLU A 171 -1.30 -16.85 -16.08
C GLU A 171 -0.16 -16.04 -15.43
N ILE A 172 -0.02 -16.11 -14.10
CA ILE A 172 1.11 -15.49 -13.39
C ILE A 172 2.43 -16.07 -13.89
N ALA A 173 2.55 -17.39 -14.00
CA ALA A 173 3.77 -18.04 -14.45
C ALA A 173 4.14 -17.65 -15.90
N ALA A 174 3.16 -17.54 -16.79
CA ALA A 174 3.37 -17.09 -18.17
C ALA A 174 3.89 -15.64 -18.21
N LEU A 175 3.26 -14.73 -17.47
CA LEU A 175 3.65 -13.31 -17.44
C LEU A 175 5.01 -13.08 -16.78
N LEU A 176 5.33 -13.82 -15.71
CA LEU A 176 6.67 -13.79 -15.12
C LEU A 176 7.72 -14.27 -16.13
N ASN A 177 7.41 -15.24 -17.01
CA ASN A 177 8.33 -15.65 -18.06
C ASN A 177 8.55 -14.56 -19.11
N GLU A 178 7.50 -13.85 -19.52
CA GLU A 178 7.58 -12.75 -20.48
C GLU A 178 8.42 -11.59 -19.93
N TRP A 179 8.17 -11.17 -18.69
CA TRP A 179 8.86 -10.03 -18.07
C TRP A 179 10.34 -10.26 -17.78
N VAL A 180 10.80 -11.51 -17.62
CA VAL A 180 12.24 -11.80 -17.49
C VAL A 180 13.02 -11.31 -18.71
N PHE A 181 12.41 -11.33 -19.90
CA PHE A 181 13.08 -10.98 -21.15
C PHE A 181 12.64 -9.63 -21.71
N ASP A 182 11.68 -8.96 -21.07
CA ASP A 182 11.17 -7.67 -21.53
C ASP A 182 12.23 -6.57 -21.36
N ARG A 183 12.74 -6.07 -22.48
CA ARG A 183 13.76 -5.02 -22.52
C ARG A 183 13.24 -3.64 -22.13
N SER A 184 11.92 -3.44 -22.16
CA SER A 184 11.28 -2.18 -21.73
C SER A 184 11.29 -2.00 -20.22
N LEU A 185 11.41 -3.09 -19.46
CA LEU A 185 11.48 -3.08 -18.00
C LEU A 185 12.91 -2.78 -17.52
N CYS A 186 13.03 -2.09 -16.39
CA CYS A 186 14.33 -1.80 -15.80
C CYS A 186 15.03 -3.09 -15.31
N PRO A 187 16.37 -3.12 -15.28
CA PRO A 187 17.13 -4.28 -14.80
C PRO A 187 16.71 -4.77 -13.42
N GLU A 188 16.41 -3.84 -12.51
CA GLU A 188 16.01 -4.12 -11.12
C GLU A 188 14.65 -4.82 -11.07
N PHE A 189 13.71 -4.42 -11.94
CA PHE A 189 12.41 -5.08 -12.05
C PHE A 189 12.56 -6.50 -12.58
N ARG A 190 13.40 -6.70 -13.62
CA ARG A 190 13.68 -8.03 -14.14
C ARG A 190 14.34 -8.93 -13.09
N GLU A 191 15.26 -8.40 -12.29
CA GLU A 191 15.89 -9.15 -11.19
C GLU A 191 14.87 -9.57 -10.13
N MET A 192 13.93 -8.68 -9.78
CA MET A 192 12.82 -9.01 -8.88
C MET A 192 11.96 -10.15 -9.46
N VAL A 193 11.59 -10.08 -10.74
CA VAL A 193 10.81 -11.13 -11.42
C VAL A 193 11.55 -12.47 -11.41
N VAL A 194 12.86 -12.48 -11.66
CA VAL A 194 13.69 -13.70 -11.57
C VAL A 194 13.62 -14.30 -10.16
N LYS A 195 13.82 -13.49 -9.11
CA LYS A 195 13.72 -13.94 -7.71
C LYS A 195 12.32 -14.44 -7.35
N MET A 196 11.28 -13.90 -7.96
CA MET A 196 9.90 -14.35 -7.75
C MET A 196 9.63 -15.73 -8.37
N LYS A 197 10.35 -16.12 -9.42
CA LYS A 197 10.24 -17.46 -10.04
C LYS A 197 10.98 -18.55 -9.28
N GLU A 198 11.96 -18.18 -8.47
CA GLU A 198 12.78 -19.11 -7.68
C GLU A 198 12.13 -19.51 -6.35
N LYS A 199 10.99 -18.90 -5.98
CA LYS A 199 10.22 -19.17 -4.75
C LYS A 199 8.94 -19.94 -5.05
#